data_AF-A0A0A9GKG2-F1
#
_entry.id   AF-A0A0A9GKG2-F1
#
_cell.length_a   1.000
_cell.length_b   1.000
_cell.length_c   1.000
_cell.angle_alpha   90.00
_cell.angle_beta   90.00
_cell.angle_gamma   90.00
#
_symmetry.space_group_name_H-M   'P 1'
#
loop_
_entity.id
_entity.type
_entity.pdbx_description
1 polymer ?
#
loop_
_entity_poly.entity_id
_entity_poly.type
_entity_poly.pdbx_seq_one_letter_code
_entity_poly.pdbx_strand_id
1 'polypeptide(L)'
;MYTAARCLLFSRARTFAAATRMPSSSYSHSAAPPPSRPRFPTPKVIRRGLDEFVVGQDKAKKVLSVAVHNHYKRIYNDSSNK
;
A
#
# COMPACT_ATOMS: atom_id res chain seq x y z
N MET A 1 -2.73 -36.49 9.74
CA MET A 1 -3.76 -35.44 9.93
C MET A 1 -3.17 -34.39 10.88
N TYR A 2 -2.51 -33.30 10.51
CA TYR A 2 -2.33 -32.54 9.28
C TYR A 2 -0.85 -32.49 8.90
N THR A 3 -0.58 -32.93 7.68
CA THR A 3 0.74 -32.96 7.06
C THR A 3 1.23 -31.53 6.80
N ALA A 4 2.51 -31.32 7.10
CA ALA A 4 3.39 -30.31 6.55
C ALA A 4 2.90 -29.66 5.24
N ALA A 5 2.41 -28.42 5.31
CA ALA A 5 2.06 -27.64 4.13
C ALA A 5 2.13 -26.13 4.40
N ARG A 6 3.29 -25.64 4.89
CA ARG A 6 3.51 -24.19 4.98
C ARG A 6 4.97 -23.74 4.87
N CYS A 7 5.77 -24.48 4.10
CA CYS A 7 7.10 -24.04 3.66
C CYS A 7 7.22 -24.09 2.13
N LEU A 8 6.33 -23.41 1.41
CA LEU A 8 6.53 -23.00 0.02
C LEU A 8 5.97 -21.59 -0.15
N LEU A 9 6.76 -20.70 -0.77
CA LEU A 9 6.48 -19.30 -1.12
C LEU A 9 7.05 -18.20 -0.21
N PHE A 10 8.37 -18.21 0.03
CA PHE A 10 9.13 -16.95 -0.09
C PHE A 10 10.59 -17.16 -0.51
N SER A 11 10.83 -18.01 -1.51
CA SER A 11 12.06 -17.89 -2.31
C SER A 11 11.82 -16.85 -3.40
N ARG A 12 11.98 -15.57 -3.06
CA ARG A 12 12.20 -14.52 -4.08
C ARG A 12 13.71 -14.36 -4.24
N ALA A 13 14.31 -15.34 -4.90
CA ALA A 13 15.57 -15.13 -5.59
C ALA A 13 15.35 -14.03 -6.62
N ARG A 14 15.84 -12.83 -6.32
CA ARG A 14 15.81 -11.70 -7.24
C ARG A 14 17.12 -11.76 -8.02
N THR A 15 17.12 -12.54 -9.10
CA THR A 15 18.20 -12.55 -10.08
C THR A 15 18.32 -11.14 -10.66
N PHE A 16 19.48 -10.55 -10.46
CA PHE A 16 19.87 -9.25 -10.98
C PHE A 16 20.59 -9.53 -12.31
N ALA A 17 19.92 -9.36 -13.44
CA ALA A 17 20.56 -9.52 -14.73
C ALA A 17 20.00 -8.59 -15.81
N ALA A 18 20.95 -7.93 -16.46
CA ALA A 18 20.93 -7.33 -17.78
C ALA A 18 20.25 -5.96 -17.96
N ALA A 19 21.14 -4.96 -17.95
CA ALA A 19 20.98 -3.66 -18.57
C ALA A 19 20.66 -3.76 -20.08
N THR A 20 19.55 -3.16 -20.49
CA THR A 20 19.37 -2.63 -21.85
C THR A 20 19.42 -1.12 -21.77
N ARG A 21 20.29 -0.52 -22.61
CA ARG A 21 20.47 0.93 -22.78
C ARG A 21 19.11 1.56 -23.13
N MET A 22 18.69 2.59 -22.38
CA MET A 22 17.53 3.40 -22.73
C MET A 22 17.97 4.77 -23.26
N PRO A 23 17.34 5.26 -24.34
CA PRO A 23 17.71 6.51 -24.98
C PRO A 23 17.34 7.73 -24.11
N SER A 24 18.21 8.72 -24.18
CA SER A 24 18.05 10.04 -23.59
C SER A 24 16.90 10.82 -24.24
N SER A 25 16.06 11.37 -23.37
CA SER A 25 15.49 12.72 -23.47
C SER A 25 14.65 13.06 -24.72
N SER A 26 13.33 13.02 -24.55
CA SER A 26 12.46 14.18 -24.84
C SER A 26 11.02 13.84 -24.49
N TYR A 27 10.75 13.64 -23.20
CA TYR A 27 9.37 13.55 -22.72
C TYR A 27 9.01 14.88 -22.06
N SER A 28 8.60 15.83 -22.90
CA SER A 28 7.90 17.05 -22.51
C SER A 28 6.56 16.66 -21.91
N HIS A 29 6.55 16.32 -20.62
CA HIS A 29 5.31 16.13 -19.89
C HIS A 29 4.77 17.51 -19.52
N SER A 30 3.92 18.08 -20.38
CA SER A 30 2.97 19.11 -19.93
C SER A 30 2.16 18.48 -18.80
N ALA A 31 2.44 18.93 -17.58
CA ALA A 31 1.96 18.35 -16.35
C ALA A 31 0.43 18.48 -16.24
N ALA A 32 -0.28 17.46 -16.71
CA ALA A 32 -1.71 17.32 -16.43
C ALA A 32 -1.91 17.32 -14.90
N PRO A 33 -2.89 18.08 -14.36
CA PRO A 33 -3.15 18.09 -12.93
C PRO A 33 -3.44 16.66 -12.45
N PRO A 34 -2.83 16.22 -11.35
CA PRO A 34 -2.99 14.86 -10.87
C PRO A 34 -4.48 14.56 -10.64
N PRO A 35 -4.96 13.36 -11.01
CA PRO A 35 -6.36 13.01 -10.82
C PRO A 35 -6.76 13.20 -9.35
N SER A 36 -7.93 13.79 -9.13
CA SER A 36 -8.50 14.03 -7.80
C SER A 36 -8.64 12.72 -7.06
N ARG A 37 -7.76 12.48 -6.08
CA ARG A 37 -7.72 11.21 -5.36
C ARG A 37 -8.97 11.07 -4.48
N PRO A 38 -9.53 9.86 -4.37
CA PRO A 38 -10.65 9.60 -3.46
C PRO A 38 -10.27 9.96 -2.01
N ARG A 39 -11.20 10.66 -1.34
CA ARG A 39 -10.98 11.24 -0.01
C ARG A 39 -11.29 10.24 1.10
N PHE A 40 -10.40 9.28 1.33
CA PHE A 40 -10.38 8.53 2.59
C PHE A 40 -9.34 9.11 3.56
N PRO A 41 -9.55 8.99 4.88
CA PRO A 41 -8.66 9.56 5.89
C PRO A 41 -7.25 8.97 5.78
N THR A 42 -6.25 9.83 5.99
CA THR A 42 -4.85 9.38 6.06
C THR A 42 -4.64 8.52 7.32
N PRO A 43 -3.69 7.57 7.33
CA PRO A 43 -3.39 6.77 8.51
C PRO A 43 -3.10 7.62 9.76
N LYS A 44 -2.54 8.83 9.57
CA LYS A 44 -2.29 9.78 10.66
C LYS A 44 -3.58 10.26 11.32
N VAL A 45 -4.62 10.52 10.54
CA VAL A 45 -5.93 10.95 11.04
C VAL A 45 -6.63 9.80 11.77
N ILE A 46 -6.57 8.59 11.21
CA ILE A 46 -7.14 7.39 11.85
C ILE A 46 -6.46 7.14 13.21
N ARG A 47 -5.13 7.24 13.28
CA ARG A 47 -4.39 7.10 14.55
C ARG A 47 -4.83 8.12 15.59
N ARG A 48 -5.01 9.39 15.20
CA ARG A 48 -5.47 10.44 16.12
C ARG A 48 -6.85 10.14 16.70
N GLY A 49 -7.77 9.63 15.88
CA GLY A 49 -9.08 9.18 16.39
C GLY A 49 -8.94 8.00 17.35
N LEU A 50 -8.03 7.06 17.09
CA LEU A 50 -7.74 5.95 18.00
C LEU A 50 -7.09 6.39 19.31
N ASP A 51 -6.37 7.51 19.33
CA ASP A 51 -5.73 8.04 20.54
C ASP A 51 -6.75 8.50 21.59
N GLU A 52 -7.98 8.86 21.18
CA GLU A 52 -9.07 9.27 22.09
C GLU A 52 -9.71 8.08 22.82
N PHE A 53 -9.68 6.88 22.22
CA PHE A 53 -10.33 5.68 22.75
C PHE A 53 -9.35 4.64 23.29
N VAL A 54 -8.07 4.70 22.88
CA VAL A 54 -7.05 3.70 23.22
C VAL A 54 -5.82 4.37 23.83
N VAL A 55 -5.68 4.21 25.14
CA VAL A 55 -4.53 4.70 25.91
C VAL A 55 -3.32 3.78 25.70
N GLY A 56 -2.16 4.36 25.39
CA GLY A 56 -0.93 3.61 25.11
C GLY A 56 -0.95 2.85 23.78
N GLN A 57 -0.25 1.72 23.69
CA GLN A 57 -0.26 0.81 22.53
C GLN A 57 0.08 1.45 21.17
N ASP A 58 1.16 2.24 21.09
CA ASP A 58 1.58 2.93 19.86
C ASP A 58 1.79 2.01 18.65
N LYS A 59 2.35 0.81 18.88
CA LYS A 59 2.58 -0.17 17.83
C LYS A 59 1.25 -0.65 17.23
N ALA A 60 0.28 -0.97 18.06
CA ALA A 60 -1.03 -1.44 17.61
C ALA A 60 -1.77 -0.35 16.83
N LYS A 61 -1.79 0.89 17.34
CA LYS A 61 -2.43 2.04 16.68
C LYS A 61 -1.82 2.31 15.30
N LYS A 62 -0.50 2.18 15.15
CA LYS A 62 0.18 2.31 13.86
C LYS A 62 -0.24 1.21 12.88
N VAL A 63 -0.25 -0.05 13.33
CA VAL A 63 -0.61 -1.20 12.48
C VAL A 63 -2.06 -1.10 12.02
N LEU A 64 -2.99 -0.82 12.94
CA LEU A 64 -4.42 -0.67 12.63
C LEU A 64 -4.67 0.47 11.64
N SER A 65 -4.05 1.62 11.85
CA SER A 65 -4.21 2.78 10.97
C SER A 65 -3.78 2.50 9.54
N VAL A 66 -2.67 1.77 9.35
CA VAL A 66 -2.18 1.39 8.01
C VAL A 66 -3.06 0.29 7.40
N ALA A 67 -3.46 -0.71 8.19
CA ALA A 67 -4.32 -1.80 7.73
C ALA A 67 -5.67 -1.28 7.21
N VAL A 68 -6.33 -0.40 7.96
CA VAL A 68 -7.62 0.19 7.60
C VAL A 68 -7.49 1.07 6.35
N HIS A 69 -6.48 1.93 6.29
CA HIS A 69 -6.24 2.76 5.10
C HIS A 69 -6.02 1.91 3.84
N ASN A 70 -5.22 0.85 3.94
CA ASN A 70 -5.01 -0.08 2.82
C ASN A 70 -6.27 -0.87 2.48
N HIS A 71 -7.09 -1.21 3.46
CA HIS A 71 -8.37 -1.88 3.24
C HIS A 71 -9.32 -1.00 2.42
N TYR A 72 -9.47 0.28 2.77
CA TYR A 72 -10.25 1.24 1.97
C TYR A 72 -9.75 1.36 0.54
N LYS A 73 -8.43 1.38 0.33
CA LYS A 73 -7.84 1.39 -1.02
C LYS A 73 -8.23 0.16 -1.84
N ARG A 74 -8.30 -1.03 -1.21
CA ARG A 74 -8.70 -2.25 -1.91
C ARG A 74 -10.17 -2.22 -2.32
N ILE A 75 -11.06 -1.83 -1.40
CA ILE A 75 -12.50 -1.76 -1.67
C ILE A 75 -12.80 -0.76 -2.79
N TYR A 76 -12.19 0.44 -2.71
CA TYR A 76 -12.40 1.47 -3.73
C TYR A 76 -11.98 1.03 -5.13
N ASN A 77 -10.84 0.34 -5.24
CA ASN A 77 -10.35 -0.17 -6.50
C ASN A 77 -11.23 -1.31 -7.05
N ASP A 78 -11.71 -2.19 -6.17
CA ASP A 78 -12.64 -3.28 -6.52
C ASP A 78 -13.98 -2.74 -7.02
N SER A 79 -14.52 -1.70 -6.38
CA SER A 79 -15.75 -1.03 -6.81
C SER A 79 -15.62 -0.26 -8.12
N SER A 80 -14.40 0.16 -8.52
CA SER A 80 -14.18 0.89 -9.77
C SER A 80 -14.14 0.01 -11.02
N ASN A 81 -14.06 -1.32 -10.85
CA ASN A 81 -13.93 -2.28 -11.94
C ASN A 81 -15.23 -3.04 -12.22
N LYS A 82 -16.37 -2.42 -11.91
CA LYS A 82 -17.71 -2.98 -12.03
C LYS A 82 -18.61 -1.98 -12.72
#